data_AF-A0A3M1G948-F1
#
_entry.id   AF-A0A3M1G948-F1
#
_cell.length_a   1.000
_cell.length_b   1.000
_cell.length_c   1.000
_cell.angle_alpha   90.00
_cell.angle_beta   90.00
_cell.angle_gamma   90.00
#
_symmetry.space_group_name_H-M   'P 1'
#
loop_
_entity.id
_entity.type
_entity.pdbx_description
1 polymer ?
#
loop_
_entity_poly.entity_id
_entity_poly.type
_entity_poly.pdbx_seq_one_letter_code
_entity_poly.pdbx_strand_id
1 'polypeptide(L)' 'MSEKTPAPAKSKSGIYRLGIIVLVALAALTLGEYFVAITINSLIVLFLFAILKGALVLYYFMHIATLWSEEGGH' A
#
# COMPACT_ATOMS: atom_id res chain seq x y z
N MET A 1 4.56 26.84 -41.00
CA MET A 1 5.44 26.37 -39.92
C MET A 1 4.55 25.97 -38.75
N SER A 2 4.45 24.67 -38.45
CA SER A 2 3.57 24.14 -37.40
C SER A 2 4.41 23.91 -36.15
N GLU A 3 4.22 24.75 -35.14
CA GLU A 3 4.93 24.66 -33.87
C GLU A 3 4.31 23.51 -33.05
N LYS A 4 5.03 22.40 -32.97
CA LYS A 4 4.59 21.21 -32.24
C LYS A 4 4.91 21.42 -30.76
N THR A 5 4.02 22.06 -30.03
CA THR A 5 4.14 22.26 -28.59
C THR A 5 4.20 20.91 -27.88
N PRO A 6 5.27 20.58 -27.13
CA PRO A 6 5.33 19.32 -26.41
C PRO A 6 4.31 19.31 -25.26
N ALA A 7 3.53 18.24 -25.17
CA ALA A 7 2.56 18.03 -24.11
C ALA A 7 3.24 18.00 -22.73
N PRO A 8 2.61 18.54 -21.67
CA PRO A 8 3.18 18.58 -20.33
C PRO A 8 3.40 17.15 -19.81
N ALA A 9 4.63 16.85 -19.39
CA ALA A 9 4.98 15.58 -18.78
C ALA A 9 4.19 15.38 -17.48
N LYS A 10 3.22 14.46 -17.51
CA LYS A 10 2.37 14.09 -16.36
C LYS A 10 3.29 13.63 -15.22
N SER A 11 3.32 14.38 -14.11
CA SER A 11 4.24 14.13 -13.00
C SER A 11 3.98 12.76 -12.35
N LYS A 12 4.96 11.86 -12.38
CA LYS A 12 4.88 10.51 -11.77
C LYS A 12 4.90 10.50 -10.24
N SER A 13 4.72 11.65 -9.58
CA SER A 13 4.88 11.82 -8.13
C SER A 13 3.79 11.17 -7.27
N GLY A 14 2.63 10.85 -7.85
CA GLY A 14 1.51 10.26 -7.10
C GLY A 14 1.78 8.83 -6.61
N ILE A 15 2.47 8.02 -7.41
CA ILE A 15 2.69 6.58 -7.15
C ILE A 15 3.67 6.37 -5.98
N TYR A 16 4.75 7.18 -5.93
CA TYR A 16 5.73 7.09 -4.86
C TYR A 16 5.15 7.45 -3.49
N ARG A 17 4.19 8.39 -3.44
CA ARG A 17 3.55 8.81 -2.18
C ARG A 17 2.71 7.68 -1.57
N LEU A 18 1.96 6.94 -2.39
CA LEU A 18 1.15 5.82 -1.92
C LEU A 18 2.03 4.73 -1.29
N GLY A 19 3.10 4.31 -1.98
CA GLY A 19 4.02 3.30 -1.45
C GLY A 19 4.65 3.71 -0.12
N ILE A 20 5.03 4.98 0.04
CA ILE A 20 5.59 5.50 1.30
C ILE A 20 4.54 5.47 2.42
N ILE A 21 3.31 5.89 2.16
CA ILE A 21 2.24 5.88 3.17
C ILE A 21 1.98 4.45 3.67
N VAL A 22 1.88 3.49 2.75
CA VAL A 22 1.62 2.09 3.12
C VAL A 22 2.83 1.49 3.84
N LEU A 23 4.06 1.83 3.45
CA LEU A 23 5.27 1.42 4.15
C LEU A 23 5.31 1.93 5.60
N VAL A 24 4.95 3.20 5.83
CA VAL A 24 4.84 3.78 7.18
C VAL A 24 3.74 3.07 7.99
N ALA A 25 2.60 2.79 7.38
CA ALA A 25 1.51 2.05 8.04
C ALA A 25 1.94 0.63 8.44
N LEU A 26 2.63 -0.10 7.55
CA LEU A 26 3.19 -1.42 7.85
C LEU A 26 4.23 -1.36 8.98
N ALA A 27 5.12 -0.36 8.95
CA ALA A 27 6.12 -0.17 9.99
C ALA A 27 5.49 0.07 11.37
N ALA A 28 4.47 0.94 11.44
CA ALA A 28 3.72 1.18 12.67
C ALA A 28 3.02 -0.09 13.17
N LEU A 29 2.45 -0.89 12.26
CA LEU A 29 1.77 -2.13 12.61
C LEU A 29 2.74 -3.19 13.13
N THR A 30 3.97 -3.25 12.60
CA THR A 30 5.04 -4.11 13.09
C THR A 30 5.55 -3.68 14.47
N LEU A 31 5.65 -2.38 14.73
CA LEU A 31 5.98 -1.89 16.07
C LEU A 31 4.91 -2.31 17.08
N GLY A 32 3.63 -2.15 16.76
CA GLY A 32 2.53 -2.61 17.61
C GLY A 32 2.57 -4.11 17.89
N GLU A 33 2.83 -4.92 16.86
CA GLU A 33 3.03 -6.36 17.00
C GLU A 33 4.20 -6.70 17.93
N TYR A 34 5.35 -6.03 17.77
CA TYR A 34 6.51 -6.24 18.63
C TYR A 34 6.18 -5.94 20.10
N PHE A 35 5.49 -4.83 20.38
CA PHE A 35 5.04 -4.51 21.74
C PHE A 35 4.10 -5.58 22.32
N VAL A 36 3.18 -6.12 21.51
CA VAL A 36 2.30 -7.22 21.94
C VAL A 36 3.10 -8.51 22.18
N ALA A 37 4.08 -8.81 21.32
CA ALA A 37 4.93 -10.00 21.45
C ALA A 37 5.71 -9.99 22.77
N ILE A 38 6.25 -8.84 23.17
CA ILE A 38 7.03 -8.72 24.42
C ILE A 38 6.18 -8.66 25.69
N THR A 39 4.94 -8.16 25.61
CA THR A 39 4.07 -7.96 26.79
C THR A 39 3.12 -9.12 27.04
N ILE A 40 2.46 -9.60 25.99
CA ILE A 40 1.38 -10.60 26.07
C ILE A 40 1.85 -11.95 25.53
N ASN A 41 2.68 -11.95 24.49
CA ASN A 41 3.19 -13.15 23.80
C ASN A 41 2.08 -14.14 23.37
N SER A 42 0.91 -13.62 22.98
CA SER A 42 -0.22 -14.43 22.52
C SER A 42 -0.13 -14.65 21.01
N LEU A 43 0.01 -15.92 20.61
CA LEU A 43 0.04 -16.33 19.20
C LEU A 43 -1.21 -15.86 18.42
N ILE A 44 -2.39 -15.88 19.06
CA ILE A 44 -3.64 -15.47 18.42
C ILE A 44 -3.59 -13.98 18.06
N VAL A 45 -3.11 -13.13 18.97
CA VAL A 45 -3.02 -11.69 18.72
C VAL A 45 -2.00 -11.40 17.62
N LEU A 46 -0.83 -12.05 17.66
CA LEU A 46 0.19 -11.92 16.61
C LEU A 46 -0.34 -12.37 15.23
N PHE A 47 -1.16 -13.43 15.20
CA PHE A 47 -1.78 -13.89 13.97
C PHE A 47 -2.77 -12.86 13.38
N LEU A 48 -3.52 -12.14 14.21
CA LEU A 48 -4.37 -11.02 13.76
C LEU A 48 -3.54 -9.89 13.14
N PHE A 49 -2.40 -9.55 13.74
CA PHE A 49 -1.46 -8.58 13.17
C PHE A 49 -0.88 -9.06 11.83
N ALA A 50 -0.61 -10.36 11.68
CA ALA A 50 -0.13 -10.93 10.42
C ALA A 50 -1.20 -10.85 9.32
N ILE A 51 -2.46 -11.17 9.63
CA ILE A 51 -3.59 -11.04 8.68
C ILE A 51 -3.76 -9.58 8.26
N LEU A 52 -3.72 -8.64 9.21
CA LEU A 52 -3.91 -7.22 8.90
C LEU A 52 -2.82 -6.67 7.97
N LYS A 53 -1.55 -7.06 8.19
CA LYS A 53 -0.44 -6.74 7.26
C LYS A 53 -0.69 -7.35 5.87
N GLY A 54 -1.07 -8.63 5.84
CA GLY A 54 -1.38 -9.34 4.60
C GLY A 54 -2.47 -8.64 3.80
N ALA A 55 -3.59 -8.28 4.44
CA ALA A 55 -4.68 -7.54 3.81
C ALA A 55 -4.21 -6.19 3.24
N LEU A 56 -3.38 -5.45 3.99
CA LEU A 56 -2.86 -4.16 3.54
C LEU A 56 -1.94 -4.31 2.32
N VAL A 57 -1.05 -5.30 2.32
CA VAL A 57 -0.16 -5.59 1.18
C VAL A 57 -0.95 -6.06 -0.04
N LEU A 58 -1.95 -6.92 0.16
CA LEU A 58 -2.80 -7.42 -0.91
C LEU A 58 -3.60 -6.30 -1.59
N TYR A 59 -4.15 -5.39 -0.78
CA TYR A 59 -4.94 -4.27 -1.27
C TYR A 59 -4.09 -3.23 -2.02
N TYR A 60 -2.93 -2.84 -1.47
CA TYR A 60 -2.14 -1.71 -1.99
C TYR A 60 -0.99 -2.09 -2.93
N PHE A 61 -0.37 -3.27 -2.78
CA PHE A 61 0.83 -3.65 -3.54
C PHE A 61 0.58 -4.80 -4.52
N MET A 62 -0.23 -5.79 -4.16
CA MET A 62 -0.53 -6.93 -5.04
C MET A 62 -1.78 -6.73 -5.88
N HIS A 63 -1.97 -5.60 -6.57
CA HIS A 63 -2.76 -5.55 -7.81
C HIS A 63 -4.23 -6.09 -7.81
N ILE A 64 -4.84 -6.45 -6.68
CA ILE A 64 -6.28 -6.76 -6.61
C ILE A 64 -7.08 -5.47 -6.85
N ALA A 65 -6.54 -4.31 -6.43
CA ALA A 65 -7.09 -3.02 -6.79
C ALA A 65 -7.07 -2.75 -8.31
N THR A 66 -6.08 -3.24 -9.06
CA THR A 66 -6.04 -3.12 -10.53
C THR A 66 -6.88 -4.17 -11.25
N LEU A 67 -7.11 -5.35 -10.64
CA LEU A 67 -8.05 -6.35 -11.16
C LEU A 67 -9.52 -5.97 -10.90
N TRP A 68 -9.80 -5.19 -9.86
CA TRP A 68 -11.10 -4.55 -9.61
C TRP A 68 -11.23 -3.16 -10.25
N SER A 69 -10.13 -2.62 -10.78
CA SER A 69 -10.14 -1.47 -11.68
C SER A 69 -10.38 -1.96 -13.11
N GLU A 70 -11.42 -2.78 -13.30
CA GLU A 70 -12.17 -2.84 -14.55
C GLU A 70 -12.89 -1.49 -14.75
N GLU A 71 -12.09 -0.45 -14.92
CA GLU A 71 -12.41 0.69 -15.76
C GLU A 71 -11.83 0.25 -17.14
N GLY A 72 -12.44 -0.68 -17.86
CA GLY A 72 -13.87 -0.59 -18.17
C GLY A 72 -14.18 0.74 -18.84
N GLY A 73 -13.18 1.35 -19.50
CA GLY A 73 -13.33 2.56 -20.28
C GLY A 73 -14.45 2.37 -21.29
N HIS A 74 -15.55 3.08 -21.08
CA HIS A 74 -16.41 3.53 -22.16
C HIS A 74 -15.61 4.42 -23.13
#